data_AF-A0A1V8TI68-F1
#
_entry.id   AF-A0A1V8TI68-F1
#
_cell.length_a   1.000
_cell.length_b   1.000
_cell.length_c   1.000
_cell.angle_alpha   90.00
_cell.angle_beta   90.00
_cell.angle_gamma   90.00
#
_symmetry.space_group_name_H-M   'P 1'
#
loop_
_entity.id
_entity.type
_entity.pdbx_description
1 polymer ?
#
loop_
_entity_poly.entity_id
_entity_poly.type
_entity_poly.pdbx_seq_one_letter_code
_entity_poly.pdbx_strand_id
1 'polypeptide(L)'
;MHPTPPLARAIRRLALTTKQAGKDYYKGTGTGSMGSHTKDGKYRLDYNRIRTYKVPEGLDQFTLTPFVTMKIEKRRDSFAETATNSATDGEAYLAKWKEEGGPRWD
;
A
#
# COMPACT_ATOMS: atom_id res chain seq x y z
N MET A 1 -13.81 -8.65 -37.62
CA MET A 1 -12.43 -8.90 -38.13
C MET A 1 -11.94 -10.20 -37.52
N HIS A 2 -11.48 -11.15 -38.33
CA HIS A 2 -10.88 -12.41 -37.83
C HIS A 2 -9.36 -12.35 -37.98
N PRO A 3 -8.59 -12.81 -36.97
CA PRO A 3 -7.14 -12.80 -37.04
C PRO A 3 -6.61 -13.75 -38.11
N THR A 4 -5.45 -13.44 -38.68
CA THR A 4 -4.77 -14.32 -39.64
C THR A 4 -4.33 -15.63 -38.97
N PRO A 5 -4.18 -16.75 -39.70
CA PRO A 5 -3.84 -18.04 -39.10
C PRO A 5 -2.55 -18.04 -38.23
N PRO A 6 -1.45 -17.35 -38.61
CA PRO A 6 -0.27 -17.25 -37.74
C PRO A 6 -0.55 -16.51 -36.43
N LEU A 7 -1.30 -15.41 -36.51
CA LEU A 7 -1.66 -14.61 -35.35
C LEU A 7 -2.63 -15.35 -34.42
N ALA A 8 -3.61 -16.06 -34.98
CA ALA A 8 -4.52 -16.91 -34.22
C ALA A 8 -3.78 -17.99 -33.42
N ARG A 9 -2.74 -18.62 -34.01
CA ARG A 9 -1.88 -19.59 -33.31
C ARG A 9 -1.11 -18.97 -32.15
N ALA A 10 -0.60 -17.75 -32.32
CA ALA A 10 0.15 -17.04 -31.29
C ALA A 10 -0.76 -16.61 -30.11
N ILE A 11 -1.92 -16.01 -30.40
CA ILE A 11 -2.84 -15.50 -29.37
C ILE A 11 -3.44 -16.61 -28.51
N ARG A 12 -3.67 -17.81 -29.07
CA ARG A 12 -4.26 -18.96 -28.35
C ARG A 12 -3.47 -19.38 -27.10
N ARG A 13 -2.17 -19.06 -27.03
CA ARG A 13 -1.31 -19.42 -25.89
C ARG A 13 -1.17 -18.30 -24.86
N LEU A 14 -1.71 -17.12 -25.12
CA LEU A 14 -1.68 -16.01 -24.17
C LEU A 14 -2.64 -16.30 -23.01
N ALA A 15 -2.33 -15.77 -21.82
CA ALA A 15 -3.20 -15.89 -20.68
C ALA A 15 -4.56 -15.19 -20.95
N LEU A 16 -5.66 -15.90 -20.67
CA LEU A 16 -6.99 -15.34 -20.84
C LEU A 16 -7.22 -14.12 -19.95
N THR A 17 -7.86 -13.11 -20.50
CA THR A 17 -8.36 -11.92 -19.82
C THR A 17 -9.86 -12.03 -19.62
N THR A 18 -10.44 -11.10 -18.87
CA THR A 18 -11.88 -11.06 -18.58
C THR A 18 -12.78 -10.93 -19.82
N LYS A 19 -12.22 -10.60 -20.99
CA LYS A 19 -12.98 -10.27 -22.21
C LYS A 19 -12.82 -11.29 -23.35
N GLN A 20 -12.05 -12.35 -23.14
CA GLN A 20 -11.67 -13.28 -24.22
C GLN A 20 -12.50 -14.57 -24.26
N ALA A 21 -13.29 -14.85 -23.23
CA ALA A 21 -14.07 -16.08 -23.11
C ALA A 21 -15.58 -15.80 -23.04
N GLY A 22 -16.38 -16.87 -23.10
CA GLY A 22 -17.84 -16.81 -23.05
C GLY A 22 -18.40 -16.47 -21.67
N LYS A 23 -19.72 -16.64 -21.51
CA LYS A 23 -20.48 -16.16 -20.36
C LYS A 23 -20.07 -16.79 -19.01
N ASP A 24 -19.56 -18.02 -19.03
CA ASP A 24 -19.26 -18.77 -17.81
C ASP A 24 -17.83 -18.55 -17.28
N TYR A 25 -17.03 -17.76 -17.99
CA TYR A 25 -15.66 -17.47 -17.59
C TYR A 25 -15.60 -16.21 -16.72
N TYR A 26 -15.36 -16.41 -15.43
CA TYR A 26 -15.05 -15.32 -14.50
C TYR A 26 -13.56 -15.30 -14.15
N LYS A 27 -12.93 -14.12 -14.26
CA LYS A 27 -11.56 -13.89 -13.81
C LYS A 27 -11.51 -12.65 -12.93
N GLY A 28 -10.98 -12.81 -11.71
CA GLY A 28 -10.81 -11.71 -10.76
C GLY A 28 -9.69 -10.72 -11.15
N THR A 29 -9.70 -9.54 -10.54
CA THR A 29 -8.77 -8.42 -10.81
C THR A 29 -7.89 -8.08 -9.60
N GLY A 30 -7.81 -8.95 -8.59
CA GLY A 30 -7.01 -8.71 -7.39
C GLY A 30 -7.64 -7.76 -6.37
N THR A 31 -8.95 -7.51 -6.45
CA THR A 31 -9.67 -6.65 -5.50
C THR A 31 -9.77 -7.22 -4.09
N GLY A 32 -9.51 -8.51 -3.89
CA GLY A 32 -9.70 -9.20 -2.60
C GLY A 32 -11.17 -9.54 -2.32
N SER A 33 -11.42 -10.37 -1.29
CA SER A 33 -12.77 -10.75 -0.88
C SER A 33 -13.29 -9.83 0.22
N MET A 34 -14.45 -9.21 -0.01
CA MET A 34 -15.11 -8.30 0.94
C MET A 34 -16.24 -8.97 1.74
N GLY A 35 -16.38 -10.29 1.62
CA GLY A 35 -17.53 -11.02 2.14
C GLY A 35 -17.64 -12.44 1.60
N SER A 36 -18.85 -12.93 1.41
CA SER A 36 -19.13 -14.29 0.91
C SER A 36 -20.38 -14.36 0.04
N HIS A 37 -20.41 -15.30 -0.90
CA HIS A 37 -21.62 -15.62 -1.66
C HIS A 37 -22.64 -16.34 -0.78
N THR A 38 -23.93 -16.08 -0.98
CA THR A 38 -25.01 -16.82 -0.34
C THR A 38 -25.42 -18.03 -1.18
N LYS A 39 -26.16 -18.96 -0.58
CA LYS A 39 -26.69 -20.15 -1.27
C LYS A 39 -27.51 -19.78 -2.52
N ASP A 40 -28.21 -18.65 -2.48
CA ASP A 40 -29.09 -18.19 -3.57
C ASP A 40 -28.36 -17.28 -4.58
N GLY A 41 -27.02 -17.28 -4.59
CA GLY A 41 -26.20 -16.52 -5.55
C GLY A 41 -26.04 -15.03 -5.26
N LYS A 42 -26.55 -14.52 -4.13
CA LYS A 42 -26.30 -13.14 -3.68
C LYS A 42 -24.91 -13.02 -3.06
N TYR A 43 -24.53 -11.80 -2.64
CA TYR A 43 -23.28 -11.54 -1.93
C TYR A 43 -23.57 -10.84 -0.59
N ARG A 44 -22.99 -11.34 0.50
CA ARG A 44 -23.09 -10.76 1.85
C ARG A 44 -21.75 -10.12 2.21
N LEU A 45 -21.79 -8.82 2.53
CA LEU A 45 -20.62 -8.06 2.95
C LEU A 45 -20.20 -8.39 4.39
N ASP A 46 -18.89 -8.47 4.63
CA ASP A 46 -18.27 -8.54 5.95
C ASP A 46 -17.52 -7.24 6.21
N TYR A 47 -18.08 -6.37 7.06
CA TYR A 47 -17.52 -5.05 7.35
C TYR A 47 -16.14 -5.10 7.99
N ASN A 48 -15.75 -6.22 8.63
CA ASN A 48 -14.40 -6.40 9.17
C ASN A 48 -13.33 -6.58 8.07
N ARG A 49 -13.75 -6.92 6.84
CA ARG A 49 -12.86 -7.10 5.68
C ARG A 49 -12.84 -5.89 4.75
N ILE A 50 -13.75 -4.94 4.94
CA ILE A 50 -13.82 -3.74 4.11
C ILE A 50 -12.67 -2.81 4.50
N ARG A 51 -11.86 -2.45 3.50
CA ARG A 51 -10.75 -1.49 3.66
C ARG A 51 -11.29 -0.07 3.77
N THR A 52 -10.79 0.68 4.75
CA THR A 52 -11.06 2.11 4.92
C THR A 52 -9.76 2.89 4.83
N TYR A 53 -9.83 4.11 4.31
CA TYR A 53 -8.70 5.04 4.29
C TYR A 53 -8.97 6.13 5.32
N LYS A 54 -8.25 6.09 6.45
CA LYS A 54 -8.43 7.07 7.53
C LYS A 54 -7.71 8.36 7.17
N VAL A 55 -8.47 9.44 7.06
CA VAL A 55 -7.96 10.79 6.82
C VAL A 55 -7.67 11.43 8.18
N PRO A 56 -6.45 11.95 8.43
CA PRO A 56 -6.14 12.71 9.64
C PRO A 56 -7.01 13.95 9.78
N GLU A 57 -7.33 14.34 11.02
CA GLU A 57 -8.02 15.59 11.31
C GLU A 57 -7.06 16.79 11.18
N GLY A 58 -7.61 17.99 10.89
CA GLY A 58 -6.83 19.22 10.85
C GLY A 58 -5.91 19.41 9.62
N LEU A 59 -6.09 18.61 8.56
CA LEU A 59 -5.31 18.74 7.32
C LEU A 59 -5.50 20.10 6.62
N ASP A 60 -6.63 20.77 6.83
CA ASP A 60 -6.93 22.11 6.33
C ASP A 60 -6.06 23.20 6.98
N GLN A 61 -5.58 22.95 8.20
CA GLN A 61 -4.72 23.86 8.97
C GLN A 61 -3.24 23.43 8.90
N PHE A 62 -2.94 22.28 8.32
CA PHE A 62 -1.60 21.72 8.26
C PHE A 62 -0.73 22.48 7.26
N THR A 63 0.45 22.91 7.69
CA THR A 63 1.31 23.81 6.91
C THR A 63 2.31 23.08 6.02
N LEU A 64 2.58 21.78 6.25
CA LEU A 64 3.51 21.03 5.42
C LEU A 64 2.89 20.73 4.06
N THR A 65 3.64 21.04 3.01
CA THR A 65 3.24 20.79 1.61
C THR A 65 4.11 19.67 1.03
N PRO A 66 3.73 19.05 -0.10
CA PRO A 66 4.55 18.02 -0.75
C PRO A 66 5.88 18.55 -1.33
N PHE A 67 6.14 19.86 -1.25
CA PHE A 67 7.34 20.49 -1.80
C PHE A 67 8.12 21.25 -0.73
N VAL A 68 9.44 21.30 -0.91
CA VAL A 68 10.36 22.08 -0.10
C VAL A 68 11.03 23.11 -1.02
N THR A 69 11.31 24.30 -0.49
CA THR A 69 12.02 25.34 -1.24
C THR A 69 13.43 24.89 -1.62
N MET A 70 13.86 25.22 -2.85
CA MET A 70 15.21 24.90 -3.34
C MET A 70 16.32 25.66 -2.60
N LYS A 71 15.98 26.68 -1.80
CA LYS A 71 16.93 27.42 -0.97
C LYS A 71 17.45 26.60 0.21
N ILE A 72 16.74 25.55 0.61
CA ILE A 72 17.16 24.66 1.70
C ILE A 72 18.06 23.59 1.11
N GLU A 73 19.28 23.47 1.63
CA GLU A 73 20.22 22.44 1.22
C GLU A 73 19.72 21.05 1.65
N LYS A 74 19.93 20.06 0.78
CA LYS A 74 19.58 18.68 1.08
C LYS A 74 20.58 18.12 2.09
N ARG A 75 20.12 17.90 3.33
CA ARG A 75 20.91 17.26 4.37
C ARG A 75 20.94 15.74 4.19
N ARG A 76 22.10 15.12 4.46
CA ARG A 76 22.22 13.68 4.72
C ARG A 76 22.60 13.50 6.18
N ASP A 77 21.86 12.65 6.88
CA ASP A 77 22.18 12.31 8.25
C ASP A 77 23.34 11.29 8.31
N SER A 78 24.15 11.38 9.37
CA SER A 78 25.20 10.42 9.69
C SER A 78 24.82 9.76 11.01
N PHE A 79 24.92 8.44 11.07
CA PHE A 79 24.63 7.65 12.28
C PHE A 79 25.90 7.04 12.87
N ALA A 80 27.07 7.57 12.52
CA ALA A 80 28.37 7.04 12.95
C ALA A 80 28.56 7.05 14.49
N GLU A 81 27.78 7.88 15.19
CA GLU A 81 27.73 7.98 16.65
C GLU A 81 26.92 6.86 17.34
N THR A 82 26.11 6.13 16.57
CA THR A 82 25.33 5.00 17.09
C THR A 82 26.18 3.73 17.10
N ALA A 83 25.91 2.83 18.04
CA ALA A 83 26.67 1.58 18.17
C ALA A 83 26.63 0.71 16.90
N THR A 84 25.50 0.73 16.18
CA THR A 84 25.30 -0.03 14.94
C THR A 84 25.53 0.76 13.66
N ASN A 85 25.94 2.03 13.74
CA ASN A 85 26.01 2.96 12.60
C ASN A 85 24.69 3.04 11.82
N SER A 86 23.54 2.93 12.50
CA SER A 86 22.22 2.80 11.90
C SER A 86 21.21 3.80 12.45
N ALA A 87 20.31 4.27 11.58
CA ALA A 87 19.16 5.08 11.96
C ALA A 87 18.16 4.36 12.88
N THR A 88 18.20 3.02 12.90
CA THR A 88 17.28 2.17 13.67
C THR A 88 17.95 1.56 14.91
N ASP A 89 19.03 2.16 15.39
CA ASP A 89 19.71 1.72 16.59
C ASP A 89 18.83 1.88 17.84
N GLY A 90 18.63 0.79 18.57
CA GLY A 90 17.72 0.76 19.72
C GLY A 90 18.25 1.53 20.93
N GLU A 91 19.56 1.49 21.18
CA GLU A 91 20.18 2.20 22.31
C GLU A 91 20.13 3.71 22.09
N ALA A 92 20.45 4.18 20.88
CA ALA A 92 20.32 5.58 20.50
C ALA A 92 18.87 6.07 20.62
N TYR A 93 17.89 5.26 20.21
CA TYR A 93 16.47 5.57 20.39
C TYR A 93 16.10 5.71 21.88
N LEU A 94 16.53 4.78 22.74
CA LEU A 94 16.22 4.83 24.17
C LEU A 94 16.89 6.01 24.87
N ALA A 95 18.10 6.36 24.48
CA ALA A 95 18.80 7.55 24.98
C ALA A 95 18.02 8.83 24.63
N LYS A 96 17.65 8.98 23.35
CA LYS A 96 16.84 10.12 22.86
C LYS A 96 15.48 10.19 23.55
N TRP A 97 14.80 9.05 23.72
CA TRP A 97 13.51 8.98 24.44
C TRP A 97 13.61 9.45 25.89
N LYS A 98 14.70 9.11 26.59
CA LYS A 98 14.95 9.59 27.97
C LYS A 98 15.23 11.09 28.03
N GLU A 99 15.89 11.64 27.01
CA GLU A 99 16.21 13.07 26.91
C GLU A 99 14.97 13.92 26.61
N GLU A 100 14.16 13.52 25.63
CA GLU A 100 12.99 14.28 25.15
C GLU A 100 11.75 14.17 26.06
N GLY A 101 11.87 13.55 27.23
CA GLY A 101 10.82 13.53 28.24
C GLY A 101 9.87 12.33 28.14
N GLY A 102 10.40 11.15 27.81
CA GLY A 102 9.70 9.90 28.09
C GLY A 102 9.19 9.87 29.54
N PRO A 103 7.96 9.38 29.79
CA PRO A 103 7.35 9.44 31.12
C PRO A 103 8.33 8.87 32.16
N ARG A 104 8.74 9.73 33.09
CA ARG A 104 9.41 9.30 34.31
C ARG A 104 8.33 8.66 35.17
N TRP A 105 8.55 7.40 35.51
CA TRP A 105 7.73 6.71 36.49
C TRP A 105 8.39 6.96 37.85
N ASP A 106 8.24 8.18 38.35
CA ASP A 106 8.45 8.53 39.76
C ASP A 106 7.19 8.24 40.60
#